data_AF-Q1MR48-F1
#
_entry.id   AF-Q1MR48-F1
#
_cell.length_a   1.000
_cell.length_b   1.000
_cell.length_c   1.000
_cell.angle_alpha   90.00
_cell.angle_beta   90.00
_cell.angle_gamma   90.00
#
_symmetry.space_group_name_H-M   'P 1'
#
loop_
_entity.id
_entity.type
_entity.pdbx_description
1 polymer ?
#
loop_
_entity_poly.entity_id
_entity_poly.type
_entity_poly.pdbx_seq_one_letter_code
_entity_poly.pdbx_strand_id
1 'polypeptide(L)'
;MGALPNPLRPSIGIQLAPPLVACEAYLFVNGGHTDIFSQILFGYGLLQLIFLLWLLLWTFEQPFSVSFWAFSFGVSALSVSSLHFFIENPESVVGQMAIPIFIFSNGVIALLILGTLLRIIQGKFLLSTPVASK
;
A
#
# COMPACT_ATOMS: atom_id res chain seq x y z
N MET A 1 0.07 -11.35 25.36
CA MET A 1 0.33 -11.01 23.94
C MET A 1 0.53 -9.51 23.87
N GLY A 2 1.75 -9.03 23.67
CA GLY A 2 2.04 -7.59 23.66
C GLY A 2 1.50 -6.96 22.37
N ALA A 3 0.73 -5.89 22.49
CA ALA A 3 0.34 -5.07 21.35
C ALA A 3 1.59 -4.57 20.61
N LEU A 4 1.50 -4.41 19.28
CA LEU A 4 2.58 -3.80 18.50
C LEU A 4 2.94 -2.45 19.13
N PRO A 5 4.23 -2.19 19.44
CA PRO A 5 4.67 -0.91 19.95
C PRO A 5 4.16 0.23 19.06
N ASN A 6 3.66 1.30 19.67
CA ASN A 6 3.03 2.43 18.99
C ASN A 6 3.82 2.97 17.76
N PRO A 7 5.16 3.08 17.78
CA PRO A 7 5.92 3.55 16.61
C PRO A 7 5.94 2.58 15.41
N LEU A 8 5.67 1.28 15.66
CA LEU A 8 5.68 0.23 14.64
C LEU A 8 4.30 0.00 14.02
N ARG A 9 3.23 0.62 14.54
CA ARG A 9 1.87 0.44 13.97
C ARG A 9 1.80 0.69 12.46
N PRO A 10 2.47 1.68 11.87
CA PRO A 10 2.41 1.88 10.42
C PRO A 10 3.06 0.75 9.60
N SER A 11 3.90 -0.12 10.18
CA SER A 11 4.52 -1.23 9.45
C SER A 11 3.53 -2.33 9.07
N ILE A 12 2.31 -2.32 9.61
CA ILE A 12 1.25 -3.24 9.17
C ILE A 12 0.94 -3.08 7.68
N GLY A 13 1.20 -1.90 7.10
CA GLY A 13 1.04 -1.64 5.67
C GLY A 13 1.85 -2.58 4.78
N ILE A 14 2.97 -3.11 5.28
CA ILE A 14 3.80 -4.09 4.55
C ILE A 14 3.01 -5.36 4.26
N GLN A 15 2.05 -5.74 5.09
CA GLN A 15 1.28 -6.97 4.90
C GLN A 15 0.40 -6.95 3.64
N LEU A 16 0.06 -5.76 3.13
CA LEU A 16 -0.66 -5.62 1.87
C LEU A 16 0.19 -6.01 0.66
N ALA A 17 1.51 -5.85 0.75
CA ALA A 17 2.40 -5.99 -0.38
C ALA A 17 2.54 -7.43 -0.92
N PRO A 18 2.79 -8.48 -0.12
CA PRO A 18 3.12 -9.81 -0.64
C PRO A 18 2.17 -10.35 -1.71
N PRO A 19 0.83 -10.38 -1.53
CA PRO A 19 -0.04 -10.98 -2.52
C PRO A 19 -0.17 -10.14 -3.80
N LEU A 20 -0.18 -8.82 -3.68
CA LEU A 20 -0.34 -7.92 -4.81
C LEU A 20 0.94 -7.76 -5.61
N VAL A 21 2.09 -7.72 -4.94
CA VAL A 21 3.41 -7.71 -5.59
C VAL A 21 3.67 -9.05 -6.28
N ALA A 22 3.26 -10.17 -5.66
CA ALA A 22 3.29 -11.46 -6.32
C ALA A 22 2.39 -11.50 -7.56
N CYS A 23 1.19 -10.91 -7.49
CA CYS A 23 0.28 -10.79 -8.63
C CYS A 23 0.91 -9.97 -9.76
N GLU A 24 1.44 -8.79 -9.44
CA GLU A 24 2.11 -7.90 -10.40
C GLU A 24 3.30 -8.60 -11.06
N ALA A 25 4.19 -9.21 -10.26
CA ALA A 25 5.34 -9.92 -10.78
C ALA A 25 4.94 -11.11 -11.66
N TYR A 26 3.88 -11.84 -11.27
CA TYR A 26 3.35 -12.96 -12.05
C TYR A 26 2.80 -12.49 -13.40
N LEU A 27 1.97 -11.44 -13.41
CA LEU A 27 1.41 -10.84 -14.62
C LEU A 27 2.52 -10.28 -15.52
N PHE A 28 3.60 -9.74 -14.95
CA PHE A 28 4.73 -9.26 -15.72
C PHE A 28 5.46 -10.41 -16.46
N VAL A 29 5.69 -11.54 -15.79
CA VAL A 29 6.43 -12.67 -16.39
C VAL A 29 5.57 -13.53 -17.33
N ASN A 30 4.24 -13.57 -17.14
CA ASN A 30 3.33 -14.37 -17.95
C ASN A 30 2.83 -13.66 -19.22
N GLY A 31 3.30 -12.43 -19.49
CA GLY A 31 2.90 -11.63 -20.64
C GLY A 31 1.63 -10.80 -20.45
N GLY A 32 1.15 -10.65 -19.22
CA GLY A 32 -0.04 -9.86 -18.86
C GLY A 32 -1.35 -10.63 -18.91
N HIS A 33 -1.31 -11.95 -19.09
CA HIS A 33 -2.50 -12.77 -19.21
C HIS A 33 -3.17 -13.01 -17.86
N THR A 34 -4.48 -12.75 -17.78
CA THR A 34 -5.22 -12.77 -16.52
C THR A 34 -5.93 -14.10 -16.28
N ASP A 35 -5.17 -15.06 -15.78
CA ASP A 35 -5.66 -16.40 -15.44
C ASP A 35 -6.23 -16.51 -14.02
N ILE A 36 -6.68 -17.71 -13.65
CA ILE A 36 -7.25 -17.97 -12.33
C ILE A 36 -6.24 -17.74 -11.19
N PHE A 37 -4.93 -17.94 -11.44
CA PHE A 37 -3.92 -17.74 -10.41
C PHE A 37 -3.74 -16.25 -10.10
N SER A 38 -3.68 -15.41 -11.12
CA SER A 38 -3.66 -13.95 -10.95
C SER A 38 -4.92 -13.45 -10.23
N GLN A 39 -6.10 -14.01 -10.53
CA GLN A 39 -7.36 -13.66 -9.87
C GLN A 39 -7.36 -14.05 -8.38
N ILE A 40 -6.80 -15.21 -8.02
CA ILE A 40 -6.66 -15.64 -6.62
C ILE A 40 -5.73 -14.69 -5.86
N LEU A 41 -4.57 -14.36 -6.42
CA LEU A 41 -3.61 -13.44 -5.79
C LEU A 41 -4.22 -12.05 -5.61
N PHE A 42 -4.88 -11.53 -6.64
CA PHE A 42 -5.54 -10.23 -6.60
C PHE A 42 -6.70 -10.21 -5.59
N GLY A 43 -7.56 -11.23 -5.60
CA GLY A 43 -8.67 -11.36 -4.66
C GLY A 43 -8.22 -11.46 -3.20
N TYR A 44 -7.14 -12.21 -2.93
CA TYR A 44 -6.54 -12.25 -1.60
C TYR A 44 -5.91 -10.91 -1.20
N GLY A 45 -5.29 -10.20 -2.15
CA GLY A 45 -4.82 -8.82 -1.96
C GLY A 45 -5.93 -7.84 -1.60
N LEU A 46 -7.10 -7.94 -2.25
CA LEU A 46 -8.29 -7.14 -1.91
C LEU A 46 -8.83 -7.46 -0.51
N LEU A 47 -8.84 -8.74 -0.12
CA LEU A 47 -9.20 -9.14 1.24
C LEU A 47 -8.25 -8.50 2.27
N GLN A 48 -6.94 -8.58 2.00
CA GLN A 48 -5.92 -7.96 2.84
C GLN A 48 -6.09 -6.43 2.92
N LEU A 49 -6.49 -5.79 1.83
CA LEU A 49 -6.81 -4.36 1.80
C LEU A 49 -8.00 -4.03 2.72
N ILE A 50 -9.07 -4.83 2.69
CA ILE A 50 -10.24 -4.61 3.55
C ILE A 50 -9.86 -4.69 5.03
N PHE A 51 -9.07 -5.70 5.41
CA PHE A 51 -8.54 -5.78 6.78
C PHE A 51 -7.66 -4.58 7.12
N LEU A 52 -6.81 -4.16 6.18
CA LEU A 52 -5.95 -3.00 6.39
C LEU A 52 -6.75 -1.71 6.54
N LEU A 53 -7.84 -1.51 5.80
CA LEU A 53 -8.75 -0.36 5.94
C LEU A 53 -9.38 -0.30 7.33
N TRP A 54 -9.71 -1.46 7.91
CA TRP A 54 -10.15 -1.54 9.30
C TRP A 54 -9.05 -1.18 10.29
N LEU A 55 -7.83 -1.72 10.10
CA LEU A 55 -6.68 -1.41 10.96
C LEU A 55 -6.13 0.00 10.76
N LEU A 56 -6.44 0.66 9.64
CA LEU A 56 -6.00 2.03 9.33
C LEU A 56 -6.56 3.03 10.33
N LEU A 57 -7.81 2.86 10.76
CA LEU A 57 -8.42 3.69 11.81
C LEU A 57 -7.62 3.62 13.12
N TRP A 58 -7.18 2.42 13.50
CA TRP A 58 -6.33 2.20 14.68
C TRP A 58 -4.88 2.70 14.49
N THR A 59 -4.40 2.73 13.25
CA THR A 59 -3.06 3.20 12.89
C THR A 59 -2.97 4.72 12.92
N PHE A 60 -4.02 5.42 12.50
CA PHE A 60 -4.08 6.89 12.49
C PHE A 60 -4.17 7.53 13.87
N GLU A 61 -4.29 6.76 14.94
CA GLU A 61 -4.03 7.28 16.29
C GLU A 61 -2.59 7.75 16.48
N GLN A 62 -1.65 7.29 15.63
CA GLN A 62 -0.27 7.75 15.65
C GLN A 62 -0.09 8.97 14.74
N PRO A 63 0.71 9.96 15.15
CA PRO A 63 1.04 11.09 14.29
C PRO A 63 1.77 10.60 13.03
N PHE A 64 1.55 11.29 11.91
CA PHE A 64 2.21 10.97 10.65
C PHE A 64 3.73 10.89 10.82
N SER A 65 4.32 9.79 10.38
CA SER A 65 5.75 9.48 10.41
C SER A 65 6.17 8.83 9.10
N VAL A 66 7.49 8.76 8.86
CA VAL A 66 8.05 8.14 7.64
C VAL A 66 7.62 6.68 7.50
N SER A 67 7.36 5.97 8.60
CA SER A 67 6.90 4.58 8.60
C SER A 67 5.60 4.36 7.82
N PHE A 68 4.77 5.39 7.60
CA PHE A 68 3.57 5.29 6.75
C PHE A 68 3.90 5.03 5.27
N TRP A 69 5.15 5.22 4.82
CA TRP A 69 5.58 4.79 3.50
C TRP A 69 5.53 3.27 3.31
N ALA A 70 5.43 2.48 4.40
CA ALA A 70 5.20 1.04 4.33
C ALA A 70 3.98 0.63 3.49
N PHE A 71 2.97 1.49 3.37
CA PHE A 71 1.76 1.24 2.57
C PHE A 71 1.98 1.44 1.07
N SER A 72 2.97 2.25 0.69
CA SER A 72 3.17 2.67 -0.71
C SER A 72 3.34 1.48 -1.65
N PHE A 73 4.18 0.51 -1.28
CA PHE A 73 4.51 -0.62 -2.15
C PHE A 73 3.28 -1.49 -2.46
N GLY A 74 2.50 -1.86 -1.44
CA GLY A 74 1.30 -2.67 -1.64
C GLY A 74 0.20 -1.93 -2.41
N VAL A 75 0.01 -0.63 -2.15
CA VAL A 75 -0.98 0.20 -2.84
C VAL A 75 -0.59 0.44 -4.30
N SER A 76 0.69 0.64 -4.59
CA SER A 76 1.19 0.73 -5.97
C SER A 76 1.00 -0.59 -6.72
N ALA A 77 1.34 -1.72 -6.12
CA ALA A 77 1.15 -3.05 -6.72
C ALA A 77 -0.34 -3.37 -6.97
N LEU A 78 -1.23 -2.94 -6.07
CA LEU A 78 -2.69 -3.03 -6.26
C LEU A 78 -3.11 -2.32 -7.56
N SER A 79 -2.63 -1.09 -7.73
CA SER A 79 -2.92 -0.25 -8.88
C SER A 79 -2.46 -0.89 -10.19
N VAL A 80 -1.18 -1.27 -10.27
CA VAL A 80 -0.60 -1.87 -11.48
C VAL A 80 -1.28 -3.19 -11.81
N SER A 81 -1.47 -4.08 -10.83
CA SER A 81 -2.16 -5.35 -11.04
C SER A 81 -3.58 -5.14 -11.57
N SER A 82 -4.34 -4.18 -11.01
CA SER A 82 -5.70 -3.88 -11.47
C SER A 82 -5.73 -3.37 -12.91
N LEU A 83 -4.76 -2.56 -13.33
CA LEU A 83 -4.65 -2.07 -14.70
C LEU A 83 -4.37 -3.19 -15.70
N HIS A 84 -3.59 -4.22 -15.33
CA HIS A 84 -3.43 -5.41 -16.17
C HIS A 84 -4.77 -6.12 -16.44
N PHE A 85 -5.63 -6.26 -15.43
CA PHE A 85 -6.99 -6.78 -15.62
C PHE A 85 -7.85 -5.91 -16.52
N PHE A 86 -7.72 -4.59 -16.41
CA PHE A 86 -8.45 -3.66 -17.29
C PHE A 86 -7.98 -3.73 -18.74
N ILE A 87 -6.68 -3.84 -18.99
CA ILE A 87 -6.13 -3.92 -20.35
C ILE A 87 -6.55 -5.21 -21.04
N GLU A 88 -6.49 -6.35 -20.33
CA GLU A 88 -6.86 -7.65 -20.90
C GLU A 88 -8.37 -7.79 -21.10
N ASN A 89 -9.18 -7.34 -20.12
CA ASN A 89 -10.63 -7.41 -20.22
C ASN A 89 -11.33 -6.21 -19.53
N PRO A 90 -11.55 -5.10 -20.27
CA PRO A 90 -12.15 -3.87 -19.72
C PRO A 90 -13.58 -4.06 -19.19
N GLU A 91 -14.34 -4.98 -19.80
CA GLU A 91 -15.74 -5.23 -19.46
C GLU A 91 -15.89 -6.13 -18.22
N SER A 92 -14.81 -6.78 -17.78
CA SER A 92 -14.83 -7.60 -16.57
C SER A 92 -15.03 -6.75 -15.31
N VAL A 93 -15.70 -7.31 -14.30
CA VAL A 93 -15.90 -6.63 -13.01
C VAL A 93 -14.56 -6.21 -12.39
N VAL A 94 -13.54 -7.08 -12.48
CA VAL A 94 -12.19 -6.79 -11.96
C VAL A 94 -11.50 -5.68 -12.76
N GLY A 95 -11.66 -5.68 -14.09
CA GLY A 95 -11.16 -4.61 -14.94
C GLY A 95 -11.78 -3.25 -14.60
N GLN A 96 -13.11 -3.20 -14.42
CA GLN A 96 -13.81 -1.95 -14.05
C GLN A 96 -13.37 -1.40 -12.69
N MET A 97 -12.87 -2.25 -11.77
CA MET A 97 -12.30 -1.81 -10.50
C MET A 97 -10.96 -1.08 -10.65
N ALA A 98 -10.28 -1.18 -11.79
CA ALA A 98 -8.96 -0.61 -11.97
C ALA A 98 -8.94 0.93 -11.86
N ILE A 99 -9.93 1.61 -12.43
CA ILE A 99 -10.02 3.08 -12.37
C ILE A 99 -10.17 3.58 -10.93
N PRO A 100 -11.15 3.12 -10.13
CA PRO A 100 -11.28 3.57 -8.74
C PRO A 100 -10.06 3.18 -7.90
N ILE A 101 -9.48 1.99 -8.12
CA ILE A 101 -8.25 1.56 -7.44
C ILE A 101 -7.07 2.48 -7.79
N PHE A 102 -6.92 2.85 -9.06
CA PHE A 102 -5.84 3.72 -9.53
C PHE A 102 -5.93 5.11 -8.90
N ILE A 103 -7.15 5.69 -8.87
CA ILE A 103 -7.40 6.98 -8.22
C ILE A 103 -7.10 6.89 -6.72
N PHE A 104 -7.61 5.86 -6.04
CA PHE A 104 -7.33 5.62 -4.62
C PHE A 104 -5.83 5.53 -4.35
N SER A 105 -5.11 4.75 -5.15
CA SER A 105 -3.69 4.49 -4.96
C SER A 105 -2.86 5.76 -5.11
N ASN A 106 -3.12 6.55 -6.16
CA ASN A 106 -2.47 7.85 -6.34
C ASN A 106 -2.84 8.84 -5.23
N GLY A 107 -4.08 8.82 -4.74
CA GLY A 107 -4.50 9.62 -3.60
C GLY A 107 -3.70 9.30 -2.34
N VAL A 108 -3.48 8.02 -2.04
CA VAL A 108 -2.63 7.58 -0.91
C VAL A 108 -1.19 8.07 -1.10
N ILE A 109 -0.58 7.89 -2.27
CA ILE A 109 0.78 8.36 -2.54
C ILE A 109 0.88 9.89 -2.40
N ALA A 110 -0.10 10.64 -2.91
CA ALA A 110 -0.14 12.10 -2.77
C ALA A 110 -0.20 12.52 -1.29
N LEU A 111 -1.02 11.85 -0.47
CA LEU A 111 -1.07 12.12 0.98
C LEU A 111 0.26 11.82 1.67
N LEU A 112 0.96 10.74 1.29
CA LEU A 112 2.29 10.42 1.82
C LEU A 112 3.32 11.50 1.44
N ILE A 113 3.30 11.96 0.20
CA ILE A 113 4.17 13.04 -0.29
C ILE A 113 3.88 14.33 0.49
N LEU A 114 2.62 14.75 0.61
CA LEU A 114 2.23 15.95 1.35
C LEU A 114 2.64 15.87 2.82
N GLY A 115 2.36 14.75 3.49
CA GLY A 115 2.78 14.52 4.88
C GLY A 115 4.30 14.59 5.04
N THR A 116 5.04 14.05 4.08
CA THR A 116 6.51 14.10 4.06
C THR A 116 7.02 15.53 3.90
N LEU A 117 6.50 16.28 2.93
CA LEU A 117 6.88 17.68 2.69
C LEU A 117 6.60 18.55 3.91
N LEU A 118 5.44 18.38 4.56
CA LEU A 118 5.11 19.10 5.79
C LEU A 118 6.13 18.83 6.91
N ARG A 119 6.59 17.58 7.07
CA ARG A 119 7.61 17.23 8.07
C ARG A 119 8.99 17.78 7.75
N ILE A 120 9.34 17.85 6.46
CA ILE A 120 10.58 18.48 6.00
C ILE A 120 10.55 19.98 6.32
N ILE A 121 9.47 20.68 5.97
CA ILE A 121 9.30 22.13 6.25
C ILE A 121 9.34 22.42 7.76
N GLN A 122 8.79 21.51 8.58
CA GLN A 122 8.84 21.62 10.04
C GLN A 122 10.22 21.31 10.65
N GLY A 123 11.20 20.86 9.87
CA GLY A 123 12.50 20.40 10.38
C GLY A 123 12.43 19.12 11.21
N LYS A 124 11.32 18.37 11.14
CA LYS A 124 11.03 17.17 11.95
C LYS A 124 11.17 15.86 11.15
N PHE A 125 11.75 15.93 9.95
CA PHE A 125 11.88 14.77 9.08
C PHE A 125 13.05 13.87 9.46
N LEU A 126 14.21 14.47 9.77
CA LEU A 126 15.39 13.73 10.20
C LEU A 126 15.27 13.36 11.68
N LEU A 127 15.78 12.18 12.04
CA LEU A 127 15.94 11.80 13.44
C LEU A 127 16.86 12.82 14.10
N SER A 128 16.43 13.44 15.20
CA SER A 128 17.33 14.19 16.06
C SER A 128 18.47 13.26 16.47
N THR A 129 19.71 13.62 16.16
CA THR A 129 20.90 12.86 16.55
C THR A 129 20.79 12.56 18.06
N PRO A 130 20.94 11.29 18.50
CA PRO A 130 20.99 11.02 19.93
C PRO A 130 22.14 11.84 20.49
N VAL A 131 21.85 12.76 21.41
CA VAL A 131 22.91 13.39 22.20
C VAL A 131 23.56 12.23 22.95
N ALA A 132 24.81 11.92 22.62
CA ALA A 132 25.58 10.91 23.32
C ALA A 132 25.52 11.23 24.82
N SER A 133 24.83 10.38 25.59
CA SER A 133 24.95 10.42 27.04
C SER A 133 26.42 10.16 27.36
N LYS A 134 27.05 11.15 27.98
CA LYS A 134 28.32 10.94 28.69
C LYS A 134 28.13 9.94 29.82
#